data_AF-A0A521I230-F1
#
_entry.id   AF-A0A521I230-F1
#
_cell.length_a   1.000
_cell.length_b   1.000
_cell.length_c   1.000
_cell.angle_alpha   90.00
_cell.angle_beta   90.00
_cell.angle_gamma   90.00
#
_symmetry.space_group_name_H-M   'P 1'
#
loop_
_entity.id
_entity.type
_entity.pdbx_description
1 polymer ?
#
loop_
_entity_poly.entity_id
_entity_poly.type
_entity_poly.pdbx_seq_one_letter_code
_entity_poly.pdbx_strand_id
1 'polypeptide(L)' 'GDTAPKAAGVIHTDFERGFIKAEVYSFDDFVKYGTEQKIREAGRYRQEGKEYVVADGDVIFFKFNV' A
#
# COMPACT_ATOMS: atom_id res chain seq x y z
N GLY A 1 -0.31 -5.15 -13.56
CA GLY A 1 -1.22 -4.51 -12.60
C GLY A 1 -1.11 -3.01 -12.73
N ASP A 2 -2.00 -2.28 -12.06
CA ASP A 2 -1.88 -0.83 -11.94
C ASP A 2 -0.72 -0.46 -11.01
N THR A 3 -0.13 0.71 -11.25
CA THR A 3 0.85 1.27 -10.31
C THR A 3 0.15 1.81 -9.07
N ALA A 4 0.87 1.93 -7.96
CA ALA A 4 0.32 2.44 -6.70
C ALA A 4 -0.43 3.78 -6.83
N PRO A 5 0.05 4.79 -7.58
CA PRO A 5 -0.71 6.03 -7.79
C PRO A 5 -2.03 5.80 -8.54
N LYS A 6 -2.03 4.97 -9.59
CA LYS A 6 -3.23 4.65 -10.36
C LYS A 6 -4.26 3.91 -9.53
N ALA A 7 -3.82 2.93 -8.73
CA ALA A 7 -4.68 2.22 -7.79
C ALA A 7 -5.26 3.16 -6.73
N ALA A 8 -4.48 4.12 -6.22
CA ALA A 8 -4.97 5.15 -5.31
C ALA A 8 -6.03 6.05 -5.96
N GLY A 9 -5.88 6.35 -7.26
CA GLY A 9 -6.83 7.13 -8.06
C GLY A 9 -8.24 6.53 -8.13
N VAL A 10 -8.37 5.20 -8.03
CA VAL A 10 -9.67 4.50 -7.97
C VAL A 10 -10.46 4.89 -6.71
N ILE A 11 -9.77 5.17 -5.60
CA ILE A 11 -10.39 5.65 -4.36
C ILE A 11 -10.77 7.13 -4.51
N HIS A 12 -9.83 7.96 -4.97
CA HIS A 12 -10.07 9.37 -5.24
C HIS A 12 -9.01 9.95 -6.19
N THR A 13 -9.39 10.80 -7.14
CA THR A 13 -8.46 11.37 -8.13
C THR A 13 -7.35 12.22 -7.50
N ASP A 14 -7.61 12.84 -6.34
CA ASP A 14 -6.59 13.61 -5.62
C ASP A 14 -5.50 12.73 -4.99
N PHE A 15 -5.79 11.45 -4.70
CA PHE A 15 -4.75 10.55 -4.19
C PHE A 15 -3.74 10.21 -5.28
N GLU A 16 -4.17 10.08 -6.53
CA GLU A 16 -3.28 9.87 -7.66
C GLU A 16 -2.40 11.12 -7.90
N ARG A 17 -3.00 12.31 -7.89
CA ARG A 17 -2.29 13.59 -8.09
C ARG A 17 -1.34 13.90 -6.94
N GLY A 18 -1.80 13.72 -5.71
CA GLY A 18 -1.08 14.02 -4.48
C GLY A 18 -0.24 12.85 -3.94
N PHE A 19 -0.09 11.76 -4.71
CA PHE A 19 0.57 10.53 -4.24
C PHE A 19 1.99 10.81 -3.74
N ILE A 20 2.25 10.40 -2.49
CA ILE A 20 3.58 10.42 -1.88
C ILE A 20 4.17 9.00 -1.91
N LYS A 21 3.47 8.04 -1.31
CA LYS A 21 3.88 6.64 -1.20
C LYS A 21 2.71 5.73 -0.82
N ALA A 22 2.90 4.43 -1.03
CA ALA A 22 2.01 3.39 -0.53
C ALA A 22 2.70 2.63 0.61
N GLU A 23 2.02 2.49 1.73
CA GLU A 23 2.39 1.59 2.81
C GLU A 23 1.70 0.24 2.56
N VAL A 24 2.47 -0.82 2.31
CA VAL A 24 1.96 -2.09 1.74
C VAL A 24 2.40 -3.30 2.56
N TYR A 25 1.48 -4.22 2.81
CA TYR A 25 1.76 -5.58 3.24
C TYR A 25 0.79 -6.56 2.55
N SER A 26 1.15 -7.84 2.51
CA SER A 26 0.30 -8.86 1.88
C SER A 26 -0.81 -9.34 2.82
N PHE A 27 -1.94 -9.76 2.26
CA PHE A 27 -3.00 -10.44 3.02
C PHE A 27 -2.48 -11.72 3.70
N ASP A 28 -1.55 -12.44 3.06
CA ASP A 28 -0.91 -13.61 3.67
C ASP A 28 -0.13 -13.25 4.94
N ASP A 29 0.59 -12.12 4.93
CA ASP A 29 1.24 -11.59 6.13
C ASP A 29 0.20 -11.20 7.19
N PHE A 30 -0.95 -10.65 6.77
CA PHE A 30 -2.05 -10.37 7.71
C PHE A 30 -2.58 -11.63 8.38
N VAL A 31 -2.86 -12.68 7.62
CA VAL A 31 -3.32 -13.97 8.15
C VAL A 31 -2.27 -14.60 9.07
N LYS A 32 -0.98 -14.51 8.71
CA LYS A 32 0.11 -15.09 9.48
C LYS A 32 0.41 -14.37 10.79
N TYR A 33 0.45 -13.04 10.77
CA TYR A 33 0.87 -12.23 11.92
C TYR A 33 -0.32 -11.72 12.74
N GLY A 34 -1.52 -11.66 12.16
CA GLY A 34 -2.79 -11.33 12.81
C GLY A 34 -3.04 -9.84 13.08
N THR A 35 -1.98 -9.04 13.26
CA THR A 35 -2.11 -7.58 13.46
C THR A 35 -1.06 -6.81 12.67
N GLU A 36 -1.39 -5.60 12.25
CA GLU A 36 -0.46 -4.73 11.53
C GLU A 36 0.82 -4.43 12.33
N GLN A 37 0.70 -4.28 13.66
CA GLN A 37 1.86 -4.07 14.52
C GLN A 37 2.86 -5.23 14.41
N LYS A 38 2.39 -6.48 14.45
CA LYS A 38 3.25 -7.65 14.31
C LYS A 38 3.88 -7.76 12.91
N ILE A 39 3.18 -7.31 11.87
CA ILE A 39 3.72 -7.24 10.50
C ILE A 39 4.86 -6.21 10.42
N ARG A 40 4.69 -5.04 11.06
CA ARG A 40 5.72 -4.01 11.18
C ARG A 40 6.94 -4.53 11.96
N GLU A 41 6.72 -5.18 13.10
CA GLU A 41 7.79 -5.82 13.90
C GLU A 41 8.52 -6.93 13.12
N ALA A 42 7.80 -7.66 12.25
CA ALA A 42 8.38 -8.66 11.36
C ALA A 42 9.08 -8.10 10.11
N GLY A 43 9.12 -6.77 9.94
CA GLY A 43 9.76 -6.11 8.80
C GLY A 43 9.06 -6.32 7.46
N ARG A 44 7.77 -6.71 7.48
CA ARG A 44 6.97 -7.00 6.27
C ARG A 44 6.13 -5.81 5.79
N TYR A 45 6.12 -4.73 6.57
CA TYR A 45 5.39 -3.52 6.26
C TYR A 45 6.24 -2.58 5.40
N ARG A 46 6.03 -2.60 4.09
CA ARG A 46 6.88 -1.93 3.10
C ARG A 46 6.39 -0.52 2.80
N GLN A 47 7.32 0.34 2.38
CA GLN A 47 7.00 1.64 1.80
C GLN A 47 7.38 1.60 0.33
N GLU A 48 6.38 1.77 -0.53
CA GLU A 48 6.47 1.59 -1.96
C GLU A 48 6.26 2.91 -2.70
N GLY A 49 7.02 3.08 -3.77
CA GLY A 49 7.05 4.30 -4.58
C GLY A 49 6.04 4.31 -5.72
N LYS A 50 6.15 5.33 -6.58
CA LYS A 50 5.24 5.54 -7.73
C LYS A 50 5.29 4.42 -8.77
N GLU A 51 6.41 3.71 -8.86
CA GLU A 51 6.63 2.63 -9.82
C GLU A 51 6.18 1.26 -9.30
N TYR A 52 5.79 1.16 -8.02
CA TYR A 52 5.29 -0.10 -7.47
C TYR A 52 4.03 -0.53 -8.19
N VAL A 53 4.04 -1.76 -8.68
CA VAL A 53 2.87 -2.39 -9.30
C VAL A 53 2.13 -3.15 -8.23
N VAL A 54 0.87 -2.77 -7.98
CA VAL A 54 0.03 -3.40 -6.96
C VAL A 54 -0.17 -4.87 -7.30
N ALA A 55 0.02 -5.71 -6.29
CA ALA A 55 -0.20 -7.15 -6.36
C ALA A 55 -1.60 -7.50 -5.83
N ASP A 56 -2.12 -8.62 -6.30
CA ASP A 56 -3.35 -9.18 -5.75
C ASP A 56 -3.16 -9.53 -4.27
N GLY A 57 -4.17 -9.22 -3.45
CA GLY A 57 -4.10 -9.40 -2.01
C GLY A 57 -3.23 -8.39 -1.25
N ASP A 58 -2.74 -7.33 -1.89
CA ASP A 58 -2.07 -6.24 -1.16
C ASP A 58 -3.08 -5.49 -0.27
N VAL A 59 -2.68 -5.28 0.99
CA VAL A 59 -3.33 -4.35 1.90
C VAL A 59 -2.52 -3.06 1.90
N ILE A 60 -3.17 -1.96 1.50
CA ILE A 60 -2.48 -0.70 1.19
C ILE A 60 -3.05 0.47 1.98
N PHE A 61 -2.15 1.24 2.58
CA PHE A 61 -2.44 2.58 3.09
C PHE A 61 -1.74 3.63 2.22
N PHE A 62 -2.50 4.48 1.53
CA PHE A 62 -1.93 5.52 0.68
C PHE A 62 -1.62 6.79 1.48
N LYS A 63 -0.40 7.31 1.33
CA LYS A 63 0.00 8.64 1.81
C LYS A 63 -0.09 9.61 0.64
N PHE A 64 -0.82 10.69 0.82
CA PHE A 64 -0.98 11.76 -0.16
C PHE A 64 -0.92 13.12 0.52
N ASN A 65 -0.65 14.17 -0.25
CA ASN A 65 -0.85 15.55 0.17
C ASN A 65 -1.98 16.20 -0.64
N VAL A 66 -2.67 17.16 -0.02
CA VAL A 66 -3.69 18.00 -0.68
C VAL A 66 -3.15 19.41 -0.91
#